data_AF-A0A0A8X8Q6-F1
#
_entry.id   AF-A0A0A8X8Q6-F1
#
_cell.length_a   1.000
_cell.length_b   1.000
_cell.length_c   1.000
_cell.angle_alpha   90.00
_cell.angle_beta   90.00
_cell.angle_gamma   90.00
#
_symmetry.space_group_name_H-M   'P 1'
#
loop_
_entity.id
_entity.type
_entity.pdbx_description
1 polymer ?
#
loop_
_entity_poly.entity_id
_entity_poly.type
_entity_poly.pdbx_seq_one_letter_code
_entity_poly.pdbx_strand_id
1 'polypeptide(L)'
;MKVILEQEDNELFGEKINFNLPGTKRELLLIVPATVIAGVDLQAIDKKDLKVDEENKTVEILLPQAQFIQEPSVKMDEVRTFSDEGLFRGKVQWDQGFDLAAVAQKQIKQEAIAAGVLQKADKNAETVLKEFFGHLGYKVIIGG
;
A
#
# COMPACT_ATOMS: atom_id res chain seq x y z
N MET A 1 -1.40 -4.24 4.39
CA MET A 1 -0.88 -3.22 5.32
C MET A 1 -2.04 -2.62 6.09
N LYS A 2 -1.80 -1.87 7.16
CA LYS A 2 -2.84 -1.14 7.89
C LYS A 2 -2.25 0.14 8.45
N VAL A 3 -3.03 1.21 8.46
CA VAL A 3 -2.68 2.47 9.16
C VAL A 3 -3.62 2.68 10.34
N ILE A 4 -3.16 3.45 11.31
CA ILE A 4 -3.96 3.91 12.45
C ILE A 4 -4.19 5.41 12.27
N LEU A 5 -5.45 5.83 12.21
CA LEU A 5 -5.84 7.24 12.15
C LEU A 5 -6.50 7.64 13.47
N GLU A 6 -6.15 8.82 13.97
CA GLU A 6 -6.72 9.38 15.19
C GLU A 6 -7.75 10.46 14.81
N GLN A 7 -8.92 10.41 15.45
CA GLN A 7 -9.96 11.43 15.32
C GLN A 7 -10.56 11.78 16.67
N GLU A 8 -11.15 12.96 16.75
CA GLU A 8 -11.86 13.41 17.95
C GLU A 8 -13.33 13.69 17.59
N ASP A 9 -14.25 13.26 18.45
CA ASP A 9 -15.65 13.65 18.39
C ASP A 9 -16.21 14.03 19.77
N ASN A 10 -17.47 14.48 19.79
CA ASN A 10 -18.20 14.77 21.02
C ASN A 10 -19.48 13.92 21.06
N GLU A 11 -19.70 13.21 22.16
CA GLU A 11 -20.89 12.39 22.40
C GLU A 11 -21.53 12.71 23.75
N LEU A 12 -22.86 12.69 23.79
CA LEU A 12 -23.63 12.85 25.02
C LEU A 12 -24.83 11.88 24.99
N PHE A 13 -24.93 11.00 25.98
CA PHE A 13 -25.99 9.98 26.09
C PHE A 13 -26.14 9.03 24.88
N GLY A 14 -25.03 8.63 24.24
CA GLY A 14 -25.11 7.76 23.05
C GLY A 14 -25.29 8.52 21.73
N GLU A 15 -25.48 9.84 21.77
CA GLU A 15 -25.77 10.67 20.61
C GLU A 15 -24.63 11.64 20.31
N LYS A 16 -24.25 11.73 19.04
CA LYS A 16 -23.19 12.65 18.58
C LYS A 16 -23.67 14.09 18.68
N ILE A 17 -22.83 14.97 19.24
CA ILE A 17 -23.11 16.40 19.40
C ILE A 17 -22.06 17.27 18.70
N ASN A 18 -22.47 18.44 18.21
CA ASN A 18 -21.60 19.39 17.51
C ASN A 18 -21.00 20.47 18.43
N PHE A 19 -21.26 20.42 19.74
CA PHE A 19 -20.75 21.37 20.72
C PHE A 19 -19.77 20.67 21.66
N ASN A 20 -18.67 21.34 22.00
CA ASN A 20 -17.65 20.80 22.90
C ASN A 20 -18.03 21.12 24.36
N LEU A 21 -18.50 20.11 25.10
CA LEU A 21 -18.86 20.21 26.51
C LEU A 21 -17.83 19.44 27.36
N PRO A 22 -17.49 19.91 28.58
CA PRO A 22 -16.58 19.17 29.45
C PRO A 22 -17.12 17.75 29.74
N GLY A 23 -16.30 16.74 29.42
CA GLY A 23 -16.67 15.33 29.61
C GLY A 23 -17.36 14.66 28.42
N THR A 24 -17.59 15.36 27.29
CA THR A 24 -18.18 14.76 26.07
C THR A 24 -17.17 14.42 24.99
N LYS A 25 -15.93 14.91 25.10
CA LYS A 25 -14.86 14.69 24.12
C LYS A 25 -14.39 13.24 24.17
N ARG A 26 -14.23 12.62 22.99
CA ARG A 26 -13.71 11.27 22.82
C ARG A 26 -12.60 11.22 21.79
N GLU A 27 -11.63 10.35 22.03
CA GLU A 27 -10.60 9.98 21.06
C GLU A 27 -10.98 8.67 20.37
N LEU A 28 -10.91 8.67 19.04
CA LEU A 28 -11.25 7.55 18.18
C LEU A 28 -9.99 7.09 17.44
N LEU A 29 -9.65 5.81 17.57
CA LEU A 29 -8.58 5.16 16.81
C LEU A 29 -9.18 4.30 15.70
N LEU A 30 -8.80 4.59 14.47
CA LEU A 30 -9.27 3.90 13.27
C LEU A 30 -8.17 3.03 12.72
N ILE A 31 -8.38 1.71 12.79
CA ILE A 31 -7.53 0.76 12.09
C ILE A 31 -8.09 0.59 10.69
N VAL A 32 -7.34 1.03 9.69
CA VAL A 32 -7.73 1.01 8.28
C VAL A 32 -6.86 0.03 7.51
N PRO A 33 -7.34 -1.19 7.24
CA PRO A 33 -6.63 -2.16 6.42
C PRO A 33 -6.60 -1.75 4.95
N ALA A 34 -5.51 -2.04 4.26
CA ALA A 34 -5.39 -1.84 2.83
C ALA A 34 -4.46 -2.83 2.15
N THR A 35 -4.73 -3.04 0.86
CA THR A 35 -3.86 -3.78 -0.05
C THR A 35 -3.01 -2.81 -0.86
N VAL A 36 -1.71 -3.06 -0.90
CA VAL A 36 -0.74 -2.29 -1.70
C VAL A 36 -0.17 -3.23 -2.74
N ILE A 37 -0.21 -2.83 -4.01
CA ILE A 37 0.35 -3.59 -5.12
C ILE A 37 1.49 -2.78 -5.73
N ALA A 38 2.68 -3.37 -5.72
CA ALA A 38 3.88 -2.82 -6.33
C ALA A 38 4.54 -3.86 -7.22
N GLY A 39 5.16 -3.40 -8.30
CA GLY A 39 5.81 -4.26 -9.28
C GLY A 39 6.56 -3.46 -10.33
N VAL A 40 7.34 -4.17 -11.13
CA VAL A 40 7.98 -3.62 -12.32
C VAL A 40 7.05 -3.80 -13.51
N ASP A 41 6.82 -2.74 -14.27
CA ASP A 41 6.06 -2.81 -15.52
C ASP A 41 6.98 -3.26 -16.66
N LEU A 42 6.92 -4.55 -17.01
CA LEU A 42 7.70 -5.12 -18.10
C LEU A 42 7.25 -4.63 -19.48
N GLN A 43 6.07 -4.01 -19.61
CA GLN A 43 5.64 -3.40 -20.87
C GLN A 43 6.47 -2.18 -21.23
N ALA A 44 7.15 -1.57 -20.25
CA ALA A 44 8.08 -0.47 -20.46
C ALA A 44 9.45 -0.91 -21.01
N ILE A 45 9.73 -2.22 -21.07
CA ILE A 45 10.95 -2.77 -21.67
C ILE A 45 10.77 -2.88 -23.17
N ASP A 46 11.71 -2.33 -23.94
CA ASP A 46 11.73 -2.52 -25.38
C ASP A 46 13.00 -3.25 -25.88
N LYS A 47 13.17 -3.35 -27.20
CA LYS A 47 14.31 -4.06 -27.82
C LYS A 47 15.68 -3.49 -27.45
N LYS A 48 15.82 -2.19 -27.12
CA LYS A 48 17.12 -1.62 -26.70
C LYS A 48 17.49 -2.00 -25.27
N ASP A 49 16.49 -2.36 -24.47
CA ASP A 49 16.65 -2.69 -23.05
C ASP A 49 16.95 -4.19 -22.84
N LEU A 50 16.98 -4.97 -23.92
CA LEU A 50 17.21 -6.41 -23.89
C LEU A 50 18.29 -6.82 -24.90
N LYS A 51 19.34 -7.47 -24.42
CA LYS A 51 20.38 -8.08 -25.27
C LYS A 51 20.51 -9.55 -24.95
N VAL A 52 20.46 -10.38 -25.99
CA VAL A 52 20.64 -11.82 -25.88
C VAL A 52 21.93 -12.20 -26.61
N ASP A 53 22.81 -12.87 -25.89
CA ASP A 53 23.97 -13.54 -26.46
C ASP A 53 23.72 -15.05 -26.44
N GLU A 54 23.47 -15.59 -27.63
CA GLU A 54 23.21 -17.02 -27.82
C GLU A 54 24.45 -17.89 -27.65
N GLU A 55 25.64 -17.36 -27.95
CA GLU A 55 26.89 -18.09 -27.91
C GLU A 55 27.36 -18.24 -26.46
N ASN A 56 27.31 -17.16 -25.68
CA ASN A 56 27.68 -17.14 -24.27
C ASN A 56 26.53 -17.51 -23.32
N LYS A 57 25.31 -17.72 -23.87
CA LYS A 57 24.09 -17.97 -23.10
C LYS A 57 23.86 -16.94 -22.00
N THR A 58 23.92 -15.66 -22.37
CA THR A 58 23.64 -14.54 -21.46
C THR A 58 22.47 -13.70 -21.95
N VAL A 59 21.71 -13.15 -21.00
CA VAL A 59 20.67 -12.15 -21.27
C VAL A 59 20.94 -10.94 -20.38
N GLU A 60 21.14 -9.78 -21.00
CA GLU A 60 21.19 -8.49 -20.31
C GLU A 60 19.83 -7.82 -20.41
N ILE A 61 19.28 -7.41 -19.27
CA ILE A 61 17.98 -6.73 -19.19
C ILE A 61 18.18 -5.45 -18.39
N LEU A 62 17.85 -4.31 -18.98
CA LEU A 62 17.68 -3.04 -18.27
C LEU A 62 16.25 -3.02 -17.69
N LEU A 63 16.15 -3.26 -16.38
CA LEU A 63 14.87 -3.43 -15.71
C LEU A 63 14.35 -2.07 -15.22
N PRO A 64 13.12 -1.66 -15.56
CA PRO A 64 12.52 -0.46 -15.01
C PRO A 64 12.38 -0.55 -13.49
N GLN A 65 12.42 0.60 -12.82
CA GLN A 65 12.19 0.67 -11.37
C GLN A 65 10.74 0.28 -11.04
N ALA A 66 10.56 -0.42 -9.93
CA ALA A 66 9.25 -0.80 -9.44
C ALA A 66 8.44 0.43 -9.05
N GLN A 67 7.14 0.36 -9.34
CA GLN A 67 6.17 1.37 -9.02
C GLN A 67 4.94 0.76 -8.36
N PHE A 68 4.11 1.60 -7.76
CA PHE A 68 2.77 1.18 -7.36
C PHE A 68 1.93 0.95 -8.62
N ILE A 69 1.45 -0.27 -8.81
CA ILE A 69 0.64 -0.65 -9.98
C ILE A 69 -0.76 -0.02 -9.92
N GLN A 70 -1.23 0.24 -8.71
CA GLN A 70 -2.47 0.94 -8.43
C GLN A 70 -2.34 1.69 -7.11
N GLU A 71 -3.23 2.65 -6.90
CA GLU A 71 -3.37 3.26 -5.57
C GLU A 71 -3.77 2.21 -4.53
N PRO A 72 -3.33 2.37 -3.25
CA PRO A 72 -3.68 1.46 -2.19
C PRO A 72 -5.20 1.26 -2.10
N SER A 73 -5.61 -0.01 -2.12
CA SER A 73 -7.03 -0.38 -2.02
C SER A 73 -7.39 -0.50 -0.54
N VAL A 74 -8.10 0.52 -0.03
CA VAL A 74 -8.62 0.55 1.35
C VAL A 74 -9.79 -0.44 1.47
N LYS A 75 -9.77 -1.26 2.52
CA LYS A 75 -10.83 -2.22 2.84
C LYS A 75 -11.83 -1.59 3.80
N MET A 76 -12.72 -0.77 3.26
CA MET A 76 -13.68 0.03 4.05
C MET A 76 -14.61 -0.82 4.93
N ASP A 77 -14.96 -2.02 4.45
CA ASP A 77 -15.74 -3.02 5.16
C ASP A 77 -15.00 -3.69 6.34
N GLU A 78 -13.67 -3.58 6.36
CA GLU A 78 -12.80 -4.15 7.41
C GLU A 78 -12.28 -3.09 8.41
N VAL A 79 -12.68 -1.82 8.26
CA VAL A 79 -12.27 -0.74 9.17
C VAL A 79 -12.79 -1.02 10.58
N ARG A 80 -11.90 -0.86 11.57
CA ARG A 80 -12.25 -1.01 12.98
C ARG A 80 -12.02 0.29 13.73
N THR A 81 -12.98 0.67 14.56
CA THR A 81 -12.90 1.85 15.41
C THR A 81 -12.76 1.43 16.87
N PHE A 82 -11.84 2.07 17.57
CA PHE A 82 -11.64 1.96 19.01
C PHE A 82 -11.82 3.32 19.66
N SER A 83 -12.19 3.33 20.93
CA SER A 83 -12.21 4.52 21.77
C SER A 83 -12.06 4.09 23.23
N ASP A 84 -12.02 5.05 24.14
CA ASP A 84 -11.88 4.79 25.58
C ASP A 84 -12.99 3.88 26.15
N GLU A 85 -14.17 3.83 25.53
CA GLU A 85 -15.27 2.95 25.96
C GLU A 85 -15.21 1.53 25.33
N GLY A 86 -14.16 1.23 24.56
CA GLY A 86 -13.89 -0.08 23.98
C GLY A 86 -14.20 -0.21 22.48
N LEU A 87 -14.39 -1.46 22.03
CA LEU A 87 -14.70 -1.83 20.64
C LEU A 87 -16.16 -1.51 20.32
N PHE A 88 -16.45 -0.28 19.88
CA PHE A 88 -17.76 0.05 19.32
C PHE A 88 -18.00 -0.76 18.03
N ARG A 89 -18.99 -1.66 18.05
CA ARG A 89 -19.43 -2.44 16.87
C ARG A 89 -20.48 -1.69 16.02
N GLY A 90 -20.60 -0.38 16.20
CA GLY A 90 -21.48 0.45 15.40
C GLY A 90 -20.77 0.92 14.14
N LYS A 91 -21.43 0.85 12.98
CA LYS A 91 -21.01 1.62 11.81
C LYS A 91 -21.09 3.10 12.20
N VAL A 92 -19.97 3.73 12.52
CA VAL A 92 -19.93 5.19 12.60
C VAL A 92 -20.45 5.70 11.25
N GLN A 93 -21.46 6.57 11.29
CA GLN A 93 -21.97 7.19 10.07
C GLN A 93 -20.92 8.20 9.61
N TRP A 94 -20.23 7.85 8.53
CA TRP A 94 -19.12 8.59 7.95
C TRP A 94 -19.59 9.55 6.83
N ASP A 95 -20.75 10.18 6.99
CA ASP A 95 -21.11 11.37 6.24
C ASP A 95 -20.64 12.57 7.10
N GLN A 96 -19.87 13.55 6.63
CA GLN A 96 -20.26 14.54 5.63
C GLN A 96 -19.06 15.43 5.19
N GLY A 97 -17.83 14.91 5.06
CA GLY A 97 -16.74 15.74 4.52
C GLY A 97 -15.30 15.28 4.71
N PHE A 98 -15.06 14.18 5.43
CA PHE A 98 -13.73 13.62 5.59
C PHE A 98 -13.56 12.44 4.61
N ASP A 99 -12.70 12.61 3.61
CA ASP A 99 -12.32 11.51 2.72
C ASP A 99 -11.32 10.60 3.45
N LEU A 100 -11.85 9.78 4.38
CA LEU A 100 -11.10 8.79 5.14
C LEU A 100 -10.29 7.89 4.19
N ALA A 101 -10.85 7.58 3.02
CA ALA A 101 -10.18 6.79 2.00
C ALA A 101 -8.91 7.50 1.52
N ALA A 102 -9.02 8.76 1.10
CA ALA A 102 -7.88 9.51 0.59
C ALA A 102 -6.79 9.72 1.66
N VAL A 103 -7.18 10.03 2.91
CA VAL A 103 -6.23 10.19 4.02
C VAL A 103 -5.50 8.88 4.29
N ALA A 104 -6.24 7.78 4.41
CA ALA A 104 -5.65 6.46 4.60
C ALA A 104 -4.74 6.08 3.43
N GLN A 105 -5.18 6.24 2.19
CA GLN A 105 -4.39 5.94 0.99
C GLN A 105 -3.05 6.66 1.00
N LYS A 106 -3.06 7.97 1.33
CA LYS A 106 -1.83 8.77 1.40
C LYS A 106 -0.87 8.23 2.47
N GLN A 107 -1.36 7.96 3.68
CA GLN A 107 -0.52 7.43 4.76
C GLN A 107 0.00 6.03 4.45
N ILE A 108 -0.85 5.15 3.93
CA ILE A 108 -0.48 3.78 3.54
C ILE A 108 0.61 3.80 2.47
N LYS A 109 0.52 4.72 1.50
CA LYS A 109 1.54 4.88 0.45
C LYS A 109 2.88 5.32 1.04
N GLN A 110 2.87 6.29 1.95
CA GLN A 110 4.08 6.73 2.65
C GLN A 110 4.69 5.62 3.50
N GLU A 111 3.88 4.88 4.25
CA GLU A 111 4.34 3.74 5.04
C GLU A 111 4.88 2.62 4.15
N ALA A 112 4.26 2.34 3.01
CA ALA A 112 4.74 1.34 2.05
C ALA A 112 6.11 1.73 1.46
N ILE A 113 6.32 3.01 1.15
CA ILE A 113 7.62 3.54 0.73
C ILE A 113 8.65 3.35 1.84
N ALA A 114 8.32 3.75 3.07
CA ALA A 114 9.21 3.64 4.23
C ALA A 114 9.55 2.18 4.58
N ALA A 115 8.60 1.26 4.39
CA ALA A 115 8.75 -0.17 4.60
C ALA A 115 9.54 -0.88 3.47
N GLY A 116 9.96 -0.14 2.43
CA GLY A 116 10.78 -0.67 1.36
C GLY A 116 10.02 -1.54 0.35
N VAL A 117 8.71 -1.32 0.18
CA VAL A 117 7.87 -2.15 -0.69
C VAL A 117 8.33 -2.13 -2.14
N LEU A 118 8.77 -0.97 -2.65
CA LEU A 118 9.27 -0.84 -4.03
C LEU A 118 10.59 -1.59 -4.21
N GLN A 119 11.54 -1.42 -3.29
CA GLN A 119 12.83 -2.11 -3.33
C GLN A 119 12.67 -3.63 -3.25
N LYS A 120 11.70 -4.09 -2.47
CA LYS A 120 11.35 -5.51 -2.43
C LYS A 120 10.74 -5.98 -3.75
N ALA A 121 9.91 -5.16 -4.39
CA ALA A 121 9.35 -5.46 -5.71
C ALA A 121 10.44 -5.53 -6.79
N ASP A 122 11.42 -4.61 -6.79
CA ASP A 122 12.58 -4.66 -7.69
C ASP A 122 13.34 -5.99 -7.54
N LYS A 123 13.72 -6.32 -6.30
CA LYS A 123 14.48 -7.55 -6.03
C LYS A 123 13.70 -8.82 -6.39
N ASN A 124 12.38 -8.80 -6.18
CA ASN A 124 11.52 -9.92 -6.56
C ASN A 124 11.46 -10.06 -8.09
N ALA A 125 11.31 -8.96 -8.83
CA ALA A 125 11.31 -8.99 -10.30
C ALA A 125 12.66 -9.49 -10.84
N GLU A 126 13.77 -9.03 -10.27
CA GLU A 126 15.12 -9.50 -10.58
C GLU A 126 15.24 -11.02 -10.39
N THR A 127 14.73 -11.52 -9.26
CA THR A 127 14.77 -12.95 -8.91
C THR A 127 13.96 -13.79 -9.89
N VAL A 128 12.72 -13.39 -10.18
CA VAL A 128 11.84 -14.10 -11.12
C VAL A 128 12.44 -14.17 -12.53
N LEU A 129 13.02 -13.07 -13.02
CA LEU A 129 13.66 -13.05 -14.34
C LEU A 129 14.90 -13.95 -14.37
N LYS A 130 15.76 -13.88 -13.34
CA LYS A 130 16.93 -14.76 -13.22
C LYS A 130 16.55 -16.24 -13.20
N GLU A 131 15.52 -16.61 -12.46
CA GLU A 131 15.03 -17.99 -12.37
C GLU A 131 14.45 -18.45 -13.71
N PHE A 132 13.60 -17.63 -14.34
CA PHE A 132 12.94 -17.95 -15.62
C PHE A 132 13.96 -18.26 -16.72
N PHE A 133 14.89 -17.33 -16.97
CA PHE A 133 15.93 -17.52 -17.99
C PHE A 133 17.00 -18.54 -17.57
N GLY A 134 17.24 -18.68 -16.26
CA GLY A 134 18.11 -19.73 -15.71
C GLY A 134 17.61 -21.14 -16.05
N HIS A 135 16.29 -21.38 -15.98
CA HIS A 135 15.69 -22.65 -16.42
C HIS A 135 15.85 -22.90 -17.93
N LEU A 136 16.02 -21.84 -18.73
CA LEU A 136 16.30 -21.92 -20.16
C LEU A 136 17.80 -22.05 -20.46
N GLY A 137 18.65 -22.10 -19.43
CA GLY A 137 20.10 -22.23 -19.55
C GLY A 137 20.85 -20.91 -19.75
N TYR A 138 20.20 -19.76 -19.55
CA TYR A 138 20.82 -18.44 -19.69
C TYR A 138 21.21 -17.86 -18.33
N LYS A 139 22.35 -17.17 -18.29
CA LYS A 139 22.74 -16.32 -17.18
C LYS A 139 22.20 -14.90 -17.40
N VAL A 140 21.40 -14.41 -16.46
CA VAL A 140 20.82 -13.07 -16.55
C VAL A 140 21.67 -12.04 -15.81
N ILE A 141 21.92 -10.91 -16.47
CA ILE A 141 22.55 -9.72 -15.91
C ILE A 141 21.48 -8.62 -15.92
N ILE A 142 21.16 -8.09 -14.74
CA ILE A 142 20.16 -7.03 -14.60
C ILE A 142 20.90 -5.70 -14.43
N GLY A 143 20.60 -4.75 -15.33
CA GLY A 143 20.96 -3.35 -15.21
C GLY A 143 19.79 -2.55 -14.66
N GLY A 144 20.07 -1.45 -13.96
CA GLY A 144 19.06 -0.53 -13.42
C GLY A 144 19.35 0.92 -13.80
#